data_AF-A0AAD9IEB7-F1
#
_entry.id   AF-A0AAD9IEB7-F1
#
_cell.length_a   1.000
_cell.length_b   1.000
_cell.length_c   1.000
_cell.angle_alpha   90.00
_cell.angle_beta   90.00
_cell.angle_gamma   90.00
#
_symmetry.space_group_name_H-M   'P 1'
#
loop_
_entity.id
_entity.type
_entity.pdbx_description
1 polymer ?
#
loop_
_entity_poly.entity_id
_entity_poly.type
_entity_poly.pdbx_seq_one_letter_code
_entity_poly.pdbx_strand_id
1 'polypeptide(L)'
;MDVVRASSTWLEDAALIGCASYLASLRLSPLVSPHLSRTYCDLPSQKQLQWDSRFPSTLHAAIITGSTCYLFFFSDIFSDLKYGGLDMGAHHVAALASVALAGLSSQGHNYTLALLATECTTPFVNARWFLDAAGLREARVYVINGVALLCAWFVGRILLFLAFFQHVYRHAYQIPLVTWPARVLLLGVPALLFTLNILWFKKILRGAAKILIEPRSPAPLLKSPRTPARLVPSPPITLVPNSVKAFQIDRKIS
;
A
#
# COMPACT_ATOMS: atom_id res chain seq x y z
N MET A 1 -1.72 12.54 -32.79
CA MET A 1 -2.95 13.28 -32.42
C MET A 1 -4.00 12.35 -31.80
N ASP A 2 -3.95 11.04 -32.06
CA ASP A 2 -4.96 10.09 -31.58
C ASP A 2 -4.91 9.76 -30.08
N VAL A 3 -3.73 9.78 -29.45
CA VAL A 3 -3.62 9.56 -27.98
C VAL A 3 -4.23 10.70 -27.17
N VAL A 4 -4.14 11.94 -27.66
CA VAL A 4 -4.70 13.12 -27.00
C VAL A 4 -6.23 13.12 -27.14
N ARG A 5 -6.76 12.80 -28.33
CA ARG A 5 -8.20 12.66 -28.57
C ARG A 5 -8.81 11.46 -27.83
N ALA A 6 -8.05 10.37 -27.69
CA ALA A 6 -8.45 9.24 -26.87
C ALA A 6 -8.41 9.55 -25.37
N SER A 7 -7.69 10.58 -24.90
CA SER A 7 -7.68 10.97 -23.47
C SER A 7 -8.84 11.89 -23.08
N SER A 8 -9.42 12.65 -24.02
CA SER A 8 -10.50 13.60 -23.73
C SER A 8 -11.86 12.93 -23.50
N THR A 9 -12.15 11.82 -24.20
CA THR A 9 -13.47 11.15 -24.12
C THR A 9 -13.74 10.52 -22.74
N TRP A 10 -12.73 9.91 -22.11
CA TRP A 10 -12.90 9.30 -20.78
C TRP A 10 -13.09 10.34 -19.69
N LEU A 11 -12.50 11.53 -19.85
CA LEU A 11 -12.71 12.64 -18.92
C LEU A 11 -14.15 13.18 -19.03
N GLU A 12 -14.66 13.31 -20.24
CA GLU A 12 -16.04 13.71 -20.50
C GLU A 12 -17.03 12.67 -19.95
N ASP A 13 -16.81 11.39 -20.26
CA ASP A 13 -17.63 10.28 -19.78
C ASP A 13 -17.61 10.18 -18.24
N ALA A 14 -16.42 10.30 -17.62
CA ALA A 14 -16.28 10.27 -16.17
C ALA A 14 -16.97 11.48 -15.51
N ALA A 15 -16.88 12.67 -16.10
CA ALA A 15 -17.58 13.86 -15.61
C ALA A 15 -19.10 13.69 -15.71
N LEU A 16 -19.61 13.11 -16.79
CA LEU A 16 -21.03 12.83 -16.98
C LEU A 16 -21.53 11.80 -15.97
N ILE A 17 -20.80 10.71 -15.75
CA ILE A 17 -21.13 9.68 -14.76
C ILE A 17 -21.08 10.28 -13.33
N GLY A 18 -20.09 11.10 -13.04
CA GLY A 18 -19.97 11.82 -11.76
C GLY A 18 -21.16 12.75 -11.51
N CYS A 19 -21.55 13.52 -12.52
CA CYS A 19 -22.70 14.41 -12.45
C CYS A 19 -24.02 13.63 -12.27
N ALA A 20 -24.23 12.58 -13.08
CA ALA A 20 -25.41 11.74 -13.01
C ALA A 20 -25.55 11.02 -11.66
N SER A 21 -24.46 10.47 -11.12
CA SER A 21 -24.44 9.83 -9.80
C SER A 21 -24.71 10.82 -8.66
N TYR A 22 -24.15 12.03 -8.75
CA TYR A 22 -24.45 13.10 -7.79
C TYR A 22 -25.93 13.49 -7.82
N LEU A 23 -26.50 13.73 -9.01
CA LEU A 23 -27.92 14.05 -9.16
C LEU A 23 -28.84 12.91 -8.68
N ALA A 24 -28.48 11.66 -8.99
CA ALA A 24 -29.22 10.49 -8.50
C ALA A 24 -29.21 10.42 -6.96
N SER A 25 -28.06 10.69 -6.33
CA SER A 25 -27.96 10.70 -4.87
C SER A 25 -28.78 11.81 -4.21
N LEU A 26 -28.89 12.99 -4.84
CA LEU A 26 -29.78 14.07 -4.37
C LEU A 26 -31.26 13.66 -4.45
N ARG A 27 -31.66 12.92 -5.49
CA ARG A 27 -33.03 12.40 -5.62
C ARG A 27 -33.32 11.26 -4.67
N LEU A 28 -32.31 10.48 -4.31
CA LEU A 28 -32.41 9.39 -3.36
C LEU A 28 -32.57 9.89 -1.92
N SER A 29 -31.93 11.00 -1.57
CA SER A 29 -31.95 11.55 -0.21
C SER A 29 -33.35 11.70 0.41
N PRO A 30 -34.34 12.36 -0.24
CA PRO A 30 -35.67 12.52 0.36
C PRO A 30 -36.47 11.22 0.45
N LEU A 31 -36.11 10.19 -0.33
CA LEU A 31 -36.75 8.87 -0.27
C LEU A 31 -36.23 8.06 0.93
N VAL A 32 -34.94 8.19 1.24
CA VAL A 32 -34.26 7.37 2.26
C VAL A 32 -34.23 8.07 3.62
N SER A 33 -34.13 9.41 3.65
CA SER A 33 -33.99 10.19 4.89
C SER A 33 -35.12 10.00 5.91
N PRO A 34 -36.41 9.89 5.54
CA PRO A 34 -37.49 9.57 6.47
C PRO A 34 -37.33 8.22 7.18
N HIS A 35 -36.69 7.25 6.51
CA HIS A 35 -36.42 5.92 7.07
C HIS A 35 -35.17 5.91 7.97
N LEU A 36 -34.19 6.77 7.69
CA LEU A 36 -32.98 6.92 8.50
C LEU A 36 -33.23 7.70 9.80
N SER A 37 -34.08 8.73 9.76
CA SER A 37 -34.43 9.52 10.93
C SER A 37 -35.82 10.13 10.79
N ARG A 38 -36.72 9.81 11.73
CA ARG A 38 -38.06 10.41 11.78
C ARG A 38 -38.03 11.93 11.90
N THR A 39 -36.97 12.48 12.52
CA THR A 39 -36.75 13.93 12.66
C THR A 39 -36.70 14.64 11.31
N TYR A 40 -36.30 13.97 10.23
CA TYR A 40 -36.30 14.56 8.90
C TYR A 40 -37.69 15.10 8.51
N CYS A 41 -38.76 14.36 8.81
CA CYS A 41 -40.14 14.74 8.50
C CYS A 41 -40.60 15.99 9.26
N ASP A 42 -40.03 16.22 10.44
CA ASP A 42 -40.38 17.34 11.34
C ASP A 42 -39.57 18.61 11.04
N LEU A 43 -38.56 18.53 10.16
CA LEU A 43 -37.71 19.68 9.81
C LEU A 43 -38.40 20.67 8.86
N PRO A 44 -38.17 21.99 9.01
CA PRO A 44 -38.55 22.96 8.01
C PRO A 44 -37.88 22.69 6.66
N SER A 45 -38.54 23.04 5.55
CA SER A 45 -38.07 22.75 4.18
C SER A 45 -36.64 23.24 3.90
N GLN A 46 -36.22 24.37 4.48
CA GLN A 46 -34.85 24.88 4.35
C GLN A 46 -33.81 23.95 5.00
N LYS A 47 -34.13 23.34 6.16
CA LYS A 47 -33.24 22.38 6.83
C LYS A 47 -33.27 21.02 6.15
N GLN A 48 -34.40 20.60 5.60
CA GLN A 48 -34.49 19.39 4.76
C GLN A 48 -33.61 19.52 3.51
N LEU A 49 -33.67 20.65 2.80
CA LEU A 49 -32.80 20.90 1.64
C LEU A 49 -31.31 20.85 2.02
N GLN A 50 -30.94 21.44 3.15
CA GLN A 50 -29.56 21.36 3.65
C GLN A 50 -29.16 19.93 4.04
N TRP A 51 -30.06 19.15 4.63
CA TRP A 51 -29.83 17.74 4.91
C TRP A 51 -29.60 16.96 3.61
N ASP A 52 -30.49 17.14 2.64
CA ASP A 52 -30.41 16.47 1.34
C ASP A 52 -29.16 16.83 0.56
N SER A 53 -28.69 18.09 0.66
CA SER A 53 -27.44 18.51 0.02
C SER A 53 -26.19 17.84 0.57
N ARG A 54 -26.21 17.35 1.82
CA ARG A 54 -25.08 16.65 2.48
C ARG A 54 -25.09 15.14 2.24
N PHE A 55 -26.24 14.58 1.88
CA PHE A 55 -26.40 13.15 1.63
C PHE A 55 -25.46 12.61 0.53
N PRO A 56 -25.32 13.27 -0.65
CA PRO A 56 -24.37 12.85 -1.70
C PRO A 56 -22.93 12.70 -1.21
N SER A 57 -22.42 13.66 -0.43
CA SER A 57 -21.04 13.62 0.08
C SER A 57 -20.84 12.50 1.09
N THR A 58 -21.82 12.26 1.95
CA THR A 58 -21.78 11.16 2.93
C THR A 58 -21.81 9.81 2.23
N LEU A 59 -22.66 9.65 1.21
CA LEU A 59 -22.76 8.45 0.39
C LEU A 59 -21.45 8.19 -0.38
N HIS A 60 -20.90 9.22 -1.02
CA HIS A 60 -19.63 9.14 -1.71
C HIS A 60 -18.50 8.70 -0.76
N ALA A 61 -18.39 9.32 0.41
CA ALA A 61 -17.40 8.95 1.42
C ALA A 61 -17.57 7.47 1.85
N ALA A 62 -18.79 7.04 2.14
CA ALA A 62 -19.06 5.65 2.54
C ALA A 62 -18.69 4.63 1.46
N ILE A 63 -19.03 4.91 0.19
CA ILE A 63 -18.69 4.04 -0.94
C ILE A 63 -17.18 3.96 -1.11
N ILE A 64 -16.48 5.10 -1.20
CA ILE A 64 -15.03 5.12 -1.42
C ILE A 64 -14.32 4.43 -0.25
N THR A 65 -14.65 4.75 1.01
CA THR A 65 -14.07 4.08 2.18
C THR A 65 -14.36 2.58 2.16
N GLY A 66 -15.58 2.16 1.86
CA GLY A 66 -15.96 0.75 1.78
C GLY A 66 -15.20 0.01 0.68
N SER A 67 -15.10 0.60 -0.52
CA SER A 67 -14.33 0.04 -1.63
C SER A 67 -12.84 -0.05 -1.30
N THR A 68 -12.24 0.99 -0.69
CA THR A 68 -10.84 0.95 -0.26
C THR A 68 -10.61 -0.13 0.80
N CYS A 69 -11.49 -0.25 1.80
CA CYS A 69 -11.42 -1.33 2.78
C CYS A 69 -11.52 -2.70 2.11
N TYR A 70 -12.45 -2.87 1.17
CA TYR A 70 -12.61 -4.13 0.45
C TYR A 70 -11.35 -4.50 -0.33
N LEU A 71 -10.82 -3.55 -1.09
CA LEU A 71 -9.59 -3.75 -1.86
C LEU A 71 -8.42 -4.10 -0.94
N PHE A 72 -8.28 -3.40 0.18
CA PHE A 72 -7.19 -3.62 1.12
C PHE A 72 -7.25 -4.98 1.83
N PHE A 73 -8.43 -5.39 2.32
CA PHE A 73 -8.56 -6.61 3.14
C PHE A 73 -8.88 -7.88 2.35
N PHE A 74 -9.56 -7.78 1.20
CA PHE A 74 -10.13 -8.94 0.52
C PHE A 74 -9.69 -9.11 -0.94
N SER A 75 -9.10 -8.08 -1.56
CA SER A 75 -8.62 -8.22 -2.94
C SER A 75 -7.19 -8.75 -3.00
N ASP A 76 -6.93 -9.56 -4.02
CA ASP A 76 -5.56 -9.99 -4.31
C ASP A 76 -4.66 -8.80 -4.70
N ILE A 77 -5.20 -7.75 -5.30
CA ILE A 77 -4.43 -6.61 -5.85
C ILE A 77 -3.63 -5.89 -4.76
N PHE A 78 -4.17 -5.76 -3.55
CA PHE A 78 -3.51 -5.13 -2.40
C PHE A 78 -3.22 -6.13 -1.27
N SER A 79 -3.19 -7.43 -1.59
CA SER A 79 -2.95 -8.47 -0.59
C SER A 79 -1.50 -8.47 -0.10
N ASP A 80 -1.22 -7.65 0.90
CA ASP A 80 0.10 -7.60 1.58
C ASP A 80 0.51 -8.99 2.08
N LEU A 81 -0.44 -9.79 2.56
CA LEU A 81 -0.19 -11.16 3.00
C LEU A 81 0.30 -12.09 1.89
N LYS A 82 -0.12 -11.86 0.64
CA LYS A 82 0.22 -12.72 -0.52
C LYS A 82 1.55 -12.32 -1.14
N TYR A 83 1.82 -11.02 -1.26
CA TYR A 83 3.00 -10.49 -1.96
C TYR A 83 4.09 -9.96 -1.03
N GLY A 84 3.70 -9.35 0.09
CA GLY A 84 4.61 -8.79 1.10
C GLY A 84 4.91 -9.73 2.28
N GLY A 85 4.14 -10.79 2.46
CA GLY A 85 4.28 -11.75 3.56
C GLY A 85 3.59 -11.33 4.86
N LEU A 86 3.67 -12.19 5.87
CA LEU A 86 3.06 -11.96 7.19
C LEU A 86 3.62 -10.70 7.87
N ASP A 87 4.91 -10.43 7.69
CA ASP A 87 5.60 -9.26 8.24
C ASP A 87 5.01 -7.95 7.71
N MET A 88 4.77 -7.85 6.40
CA MET A 88 4.17 -6.64 5.81
C MET A 88 2.69 -6.51 6.16
N GLY A 89 1.93 -7.61 6.16
CA GLY A 89 0.53 -7.59 6.59
C GLY A 89 0.37 -7.12 8.03
N ALA A 90 1.19 -7.66 8.96
CA ALA A 90 1.18 -7.24 10.35
C ALA A 90 1.58 -5.76 10.51
N HIS A 91 2.56 -5.29 9.73
CA HIS A 91 2.99 -3.89 9.70
C HIS A 91 1.83 -2.94 9.36
N HIS A 92 1.15 -3.15 8.22
CA HIS A 92 0.09 -2.25 7.80
C HIS A 92 -1.16 -2.33 8.66
N VAL A 93 -1.56 -3.53 9.12
CA VAL A 93 -2.70 -3.67 10.04
C VAL A 93 -2.45 -2.88 11.34
N ALA A 94 -1.25 -2.99 11.90
CA ALA A 94 -0.87 -2.26 13.11
C ALA A 94 -0.80 -0.73 12.88
N ALA A 95 -0.26 -0.30 11.75
CA ALA A 95 -0.19 1.11 11.37
C ALA A 95 -1.60 1.71 11.15
N LEU A 96 -2.45 1.03 10.38
CA LEU A 96 -3.84 1.44 10.12
C LEU A 96 -4.67 1.49 11.39
N ALA A 97 -4.54 0.50 12.28
CA ALA A 97 -5.21 0.51 13.58
C ALA A 97 -4.82 1.74 14.41
N SER A 98 -3.53 2.12 14.39
CA SER A 98 -3.02 3.29 15.12
C SER A 98 -3.52 4.60 14.53
N VAL A 99 -3.55 4.72 13.19
CA VAL A 99 -4.09 5.89 12.49
C VAL A 99 -5.59 6.03 12.73
N ALA A 100 -6.34 4.94 12.59
CA ALA A 100 -7.79 4.94 12.83
C ALA A 100 -8.11 5.32 14.27
N LEU A 101 -7.43 4.72 15.26
CA LEU A 101 -7.67 5.04 16.65
C LEU A 101 -7.29 6.49 16.97
N ALA A 102 -6.18 7.00 16.46
CA ALA A 102 -5.79 8.39 16.65
C ALA A 102 -6.88 9.34 16.11
N GLY A 103 -7.33 9.12 14.88
CA GLY A 103 -8.40 9.91 14.26
C GLY A 103 -9.72 9.86 15.02
N LEU A 104 -10.11 8.68 15.52
CA LEU A 104 -11.37 8.51 16.25
C LEU A 104 -11.33 9.07 17.69
N SER A 105 -10.18 8.99 18.36
CA SER A 105 -10.06 9.32 19.78
C SER A 105 -9.47 10.72 20.05
N SER A 106 -9.06 11.44 19.01
CA SER A 106 -8.32 12.71 19.11
C SER A 106 -6.99 12.60 19.89
N GLN A 107 -6.46 11.39 20.11
CA GLN A 107 -5.27 11.12 20.94
C GLN A 107 -4.10 10.57 20.12
N GLY A 108 -2.87 10.76 20.60
CA GLY A 108 -1.69 10.07 20.04
C GLY A 108 -1.24 10.51 18.64
N HIS A 109 -1.85 11.56 18.06
CA HIS A 109 -1.52 12.09 16.72
C HIS A 109 -0.03 12.26 16.46
N ASN A 110 0.67 12.92 17.39
CA ASN A 110 2.09 13.20 17.25
C ASN A 110 2.92 11.90 17.18
N TYR A 111 2.57 10.89 17.97
CA TYR A 111 3.25 9.60 17.95
C TYR A 111 2.94 8.82 16.68
N THR A 112 1.69 8.81 16.22
CA THR A 112 1.30 8.19 14.95
C THR A 112 2.01 8.84 13.76
N LEU A 113 2.06 10.18 13.70
CA LEU A 113 2.77 10.92 12.66
C LEU A 113 4.28 10.68 12.70
N ALA A 114 4.87 10.61 13.88
CA ALA A 114 6.29 10.27 14.03
C ALA A 114 6.61 8.88 13.44
N LEU A 115 5.73 7.88 13.62
CA LEU A 115 5.93 6.55 13.04
C LEU A 115 5.67 6.53 11.53
N LEU A 116 4.68 7.29 11.04
CA LEU A 116 4.42 7.47 9.61
C LEU A 116 5.62 8.06 8.85
N ALA A 117 6.48 8.84 9.52
CA ALA A 117 7.72 9.34 8.92
C ALA A 117 8.62 8.21 8.38
N THR A 118 8.47 6.97 8.85
CA THR A 118 9.24 5.83 8.35
C THR A 118 8.93 5.47 6.89
N GLU A 119 7.78 5.91 6.37
CA GLU A 119 7.41 5.77 4.96
C GLU A 119 8.35 6.52 4.01
N CYS A 120 9.16 7.47 4.51
CA CYS A 120 10.21 8.12 3.71
C CYS A 120 11.24 7.14 3.13
N THR A 121 11.35 5.94 3.71
CA THR A 121 12.25 4.89 3.23
C THR A 121 11.65 4.05 2.09
N THR A 122 10.32 4.04 1.95
CA THR A 122 9.56 3.22 1.00
C THR A 122 9.91 3.51 -0.47
N PRO A 123 10.13 4.76 -0.90
CA PRO A 123 10.58 5.06 -2.27
C PRO A 123 11.88 4.32 -2.65
N PHE A 124 12.83 4.18 -1.72
CA PHE A 124 14.10 3.49 -2.00
C PHE A 124 13.94 1.97 -2.10
N VAL A 125 13.05 1.39 -1.27
CA VAL A 125 12.68 -0.03 -1.35
C VAL A 125 12.05 -0.33 -2.71
N ASN A 126 11.08 0.49 -3.11
CA ASN A 126 10.37 0.33 -4.37
C ASN A 126 11.30 0.56 -5.57
N ALA A 127 12.13 1.62 -5.54
CA ALA A 127 13.12 1.87 -6.58
C ALA A 127 14.07 0.68 -6.75
N ARG A 128 14.48 0.03 -5.65
CA ARG A 128 15.33 -1.16 -5.72
C ARG A 128 14.64 -2.31 -6.44
N TRP A 129 13.37 -2.55 -6.14
CA TRP A 129 12.58 -3.59 -6.79
C TRP A 129 12.36 -3.29 -8.28
N PHE A 130 12.02 -2.05 -8.65
CA PHE A 130 11.86 -1.67 -10.06
C PHE A 130 13.14 -1.85 -10.87
N LEU A 131 14.28 -1.42 -10.32
CA LEU A 131 15.58 -1.57 -10.98
C LEU A 131 15.98 -3.04 -11.12
N ASP A 132 15.66 -3.88 -10.14
CA ASP A 132 15.84 -5.32 -10.21
C ASP A 132 14.98 -5.96 -11.31
N ALA A 133 13.67 -5.68 -11.30
CA ALA A 133 12.72 -6.18 -12.28
C ALA A 133 13.08 -5.76 -13.72
N ALA A 134 13.69 -4.58 -13.89
CA ALA A 134 14.22 -4.10 -15.17
C ALA A 134 15.56 -4.76 -15.59
N GLY A 135 16.13 -5.66 -14.79
CA GLY A 135 17.42 -6.30 -15.06
C GLY A 135 18.63 -5.38 -14.82
N LEU A 136 18.47 -4.27 -14.10
CA LEU A 136 19.49 -3.23 -13.93
C LEU A 136 20.32 -3.39 -12.64
N ARG A 137 20.46 -4.61 -12.11
CA ARG A 137 21.24 -4.88 -10.88
C ARG A 137 22.70 -4.44 -10.97
N GLU A 138 23.29 -4.55 -12.16
CA GLU A 138 24.69 -4.17 -12.41
C GLU A 138 24.89 -2.66 -12.64
N ALA A 139 23.79 -1.92 -12.84
CA ALA A 139 23.87 -0.49 -13.12
C ALA A 139 24.27 0.30 -11.86
N ARG A 140 25.03 1.39 -12.06
CA ARG A 140 25.45 2.29 -10.96
C ARG A 140 24.25 2.80 -10.15
N VAL A 141 23.12 3.07 -10.80
CA VAL A 141 21.89 3.54 -10.14
C VAL A 141 21.36 2.54 -9.10
N TYR A 142 21.50 1.24 -9.34
CA TYR A 142 21.08 0.20 -8.39
C TYR A 142 21.94 0.21 -7.12
N VAL A 143 23.25 0.42 -7.28
CA VAL A 143 24.19 0.54 -6.16
C VAL A 143 23.94 1.82 -5.36
N ILE A 144 23.79 2.97 -6.04
CA ILE A 144 23.49 4.25 -5.41
C ILE A 144 22.19 4.17 -4.61
N ASN A 145 21.13 3.62 -5.20
CA ASN A 145 19.87 3.40 -4.48
C ASN A 145 20.04 2.44 -3.29
N GLY A 146 20.89 1.41 -3.41
CA GLY A 146 21.21 0.51 -2.31
C GLY A 146 21.88 1.21 -1.12
N VAL A 147 22.83 2.10 -1.37
CA VAL A 147 23.47 2.91 -0.33
C VAL A 147 22.48 3.90 0.28
N ALA A 148 21.69 4.59 -0.56
CA ALA A 148 20.64 5.49 -0.10
C ALA A 148 19.61 4.77 0.78
N LEU A 149 19.17 3.57 0.39
CA LEU A 149 18.28 2.72 1.17
C LEU A 149 18.90 2.36 2.51
N LEU A 150 20.18 1.96 2.56
CA LEU A 150 20.86 1.62 3.81
C LEU A 150 20.90 2.82 4.78
N CYS A 151 21.30 4.00 4.29
CA CYS A 151 21.37 5.22 5.09
C CYS A 151 19.98 5.66 5.56
N ALA A 152 18.99 5.68 4.65
CA ALA A 152 17.62 6.05 4.96
C ALA A 152 17.00 5.09 5.99
N TRP A 153 17.28 3.79 5.91
CA TRP A 153 16.81 2.81 6.88
C TRP A 153 17.42 3.03 8.26
N PHE A 154 18.73 3.26 8.32
CA PHE A 154 19.42 3.49 9.60
C PHE A 154 18.87 4.75 10.30
N VAL A 155 18.76 5.87 9.58
CA VAL A 155 18.27 7.12 10.15
C VAL A 155 16.76 7.07 10.42
N GLY A 156 15.98 6.77 9.39
CA GLY A 156 14.52 6.87 9.40
C GLY A 156 13.80 5.72 10.12
N ARG A 157 14.47 4.59 10.39
CA ARG A 157 13.84 3.44 11.08
C ARG A 157 14.60 2.97 12.31
N ILE A 158 15.93 3.10 12.38
CA ILE A 158 16.67 2.69 13.59
C ILE A 158 16.77 3.86 14.56
N LEU A 159 17.42 4.96 14.17
CA LEU A 159 17.62 6.11 15.06
C LEU A 159 16.31 6.77 15.45
N LEU A 160 15.36 6.91 14.52
CA LEU A 160 14.04 7.45 14.81
C LEU A 160 13.31 6.65 15.90
N PHE A 161 13.33 5.32 15.84
CA PHE A 161 12.67 4.48 16.84
C PHE A 161 13.38 4.54 18.20
N LEU A 162 14.71 4.59 18.23
CA LEU A 162 15.45 4.79 19.48
C LEU A 162 15.08 6.14 20.13
N ALA A 163 15.01 7.21 19.33
CA ALA A 163 14.57 8.52 19.79
C ALA A 163 13.11 8.50 20.26
N PHE A 164 12.23 7.81 19.54
CA PHE A 164 10.83 7.61 19.91
C PHE A 164 10.70 6.91 21.26
N PHE A 165 11.36 5.77 21.46
CA PHE A 165 11.29 5.03 22.72
C PHE A 165 11.87 5.83 23.88
N GLN A 166 12.97 6.55 23.64
CA GLN A 166 13.54 7.45 24.64
C GLN A 166 12.56 8.57 25.01
N HIS A 167 11.86 9.14 24.02
CA HIS A 167 10.83 10.16 24.26
C HIS A 167 9.65 9.59 25.07
N VAL A 168 9.13 8.42 24.70
CA VAL A 168 8.05 7.74 25.43
C VAL A 168 8.47 7.44 26.87
N TYR A 169 9.71 6.96 27.08
CA TYR A 169 10.24 6.69 28.41
C TYR A 169 10.31 7.95 29.28
N ARG A 170 10.82 9.06 28.73
CA ARG A 170 10.87 10.35 29.46
C ARG A 170 9.50 10.91 29.81
N HIS A 171 8.50 10.63 28.97
CA HIS A 171 7.12 11.11 29.16
C HIS A 171 6.19 9.99 29.66
N ALA A 172 6.73 8.96 30.32
CA ALA A 172 5.95 7.80 30.75
C ALA A 172 4.81 8.17 31.71
N TYR A 173 4.96 9.25 32.47
CA TYR A 173 3.93 9.79 33.35
C TYR A 173 2.65 10.26 32.61
N GLN A 174 2.75 10.53 31.30
CA GLN A 174 1.60 10.92 30.47
C GLN A 174 0.82 9.72 29.92
N ILE A 175 1.41 8.52 29.93
CA ILE A 175 0.79 7.30 29.37
C ILE A 175 -0.54 6.96 30.05
N PRO A 176 -0.70 7.06 31.38
CA PRO A 176 -1.99 6.80 32.03
C PRO A 176 -3.12 7.76 31.63
N LEU A 177 -2.79 8.93 31.06
CA LEU A 177 -3.77 9.96 30.69
C LEU A 177 -4.54 9.62 29.40
N VAL A 178 -4.00 8.76 28.56
CA VAL A 178 -4.68 8.31 27.34
C VAL A 178 -5.54 7.08 27.62
N THR A 179 -6.57 6.90 26.78
CA THR A 179 -7.49 5.77 26.87
C THR A 179 -6.76 4.43 26.81
N TRP A 180 -7.35 3.39 27.41
CA TRP A 180 -6.75 2.06 27.41
C TRP A 180 -6.41 1.53 26.00
N PRO A 181 -7.28 1.64 24.97
CA PRO A 181 -6.93 1.23 23.61
C PRO A 181 -5.73 2.01 23.05
N ALA A 182 -5.67 3.32 23.32
CA ALA A 182 -4.57 4.16 22.85
C ALA A 182 -3.25 3.76 23.50
N ARG A 183 -3.25 3.39 24.80
CA ARG A 183 -2.05 2.86 25.47
C ARG A 183 -1.54 1.58 24.84
N VAL A 184 -2.45 0.64 24.56
CA VAL A 184 -2.08 -0.65 23.95
C VAL A 184 -1.41 -0.42 22.61
N LEU A 185 -1.97 0.44 21.74
CA LEU A 185 -1.37 0.73 20.44
C LEU A 185 -0.08 1.56 20.57
N LEU A 186 -0.06 2.58 21.44
CA LEU A 186 1.11 3.45 21.67
C LEU A 186 2.35 2.67 22.10
N LEU A 187 2.18 1.57 22.85
CA LEU A 187 3.30 0.75 23.32
C LEU A 187 3.54 -0.47 22.44
N GLY A 188 2.48 -1.17 22.06
CA GLY A 188 2.56 -2.43 21.31
C GLY A 188 2.98 -2.24 19.86
N VAL A 189 2.41 -1.26 19.15
CA VAL A 189 2.69 -1.06 17.72
C VAL A 189 4.14 -0.62 17.49
N PRO A 190 4.69 0.38 18.20
CA PRO A 190 6.10 0.72 18.03
C PRO A 190 7.06 -0.44 18.31
N ALA A 191 6.77 -1.27 19.34
CA ALA A 191 7.60 -2.44 19.63
C ALA A 191 7.57 -3.48 18.49
N LEU A 192 6.39 -3.78 17.94
CA LEU A 192 6.23 -4.64 16.78
C LEU A 192 6.98 -4.07 15.57
N LEU A 193 6.73 -2.80 15.24
CA LEU A 193 7.33 -2.12 14.09
C LEU A 193 8.86 -2.08 14.20
N PHE A 194 9.40 -1.80 15.39
CA PHE A 194 10.85 -1.81 15.59
C PHE A 194 11.46 -3.19 15.41
N THR A 195 10.78 -4.24 15.88
CA THR A 195 11.22 -5.62 15.69
C THR A 195 11.31 -5.96 14.20
N LEU A 196 10.27 -5.64 13.42
CA LEU A 196 10.27 -5.81 11.97
C LEU A 196 11.38 -4.99 11.30
N ASN A 197 11.57 -3.73 11.72
CA ASN A 197 12.63 -2.85 11.21
C ASN A 197 14.03 -3.41 11.42
N ILE A 198 14.29 -4.05 12.57
CA ILE A 198 15.57 -4.75 12.82
C ILE A 198 15.72 -5.96 11.89
N LEU A 199 14.68 -6.77 11.73
CA LEU A 199 14.74 -7.96 10.86
C LEU A 199 15.00 -7.58 9.41
N TRP A 200 14.32 -6.56 8.90
CA TRP A 200 14.54 -6.04 7.55
C TRP A 200 15.90 -5.37 7.40
N PHE A 201 16.37 -4.62 8.41
CA PHE A 201 17.70 -4.02 8.36
C PHE A 201 18.80 -5.09 8.28
N LYS A 202 18.66 -6.20 9.02
CA LYS A 202 19.56 -7.36 8.88
C LYS A 202 19.57 -7.92 7.45
N LYS A 203 18.42 -7.97 6.77
CA LYS A 203 18.35 -8.39 5.34
C LYS A 203 19.11 -7.41 4.44
N ILE A 204 18.94 -6.11 4.65
CA ILE A 204 19.63 -5.06 3.88
C ILE A 204 21.14 -5.14 4.09
N LEU A 205 21.60 -5.26 5.34
CA LEU A 205 23.02 -5.41 5.69
C LEU A 205 23.65 -6.65 5.03
N ARG A 206 22.95 -7.79 5.06
CA ARG A 206 23.41 -9.01 4.36
C ARG A 206 23.52 -8.79 2.85
N GLY A 207 22.56 -8.08 2.25
CA GLY A 207 22.61 -7.72 0.83
C GLY A 207 23.80 -6.82 0.50
N ALA A 208 24.11 -5.84 1.35
CA ALA A 208 25.27 -4.97 1.19
C ALA A 208 26.60 -5.74 1.36
N ALA A 209 26.68 -6.64 2.35
CA ALA A 209 27.87 -7.44 2.62
C ALA A 209 28.25 -8.33 1.43
N LYS A 210 27.27 -8.92 0.73
CA LYS A 210 27.53 -9.74 -0.48
C LYS A 210 28.29 -8.97 -1.56
N ILE A 211 27.96 -7.69 -1.77
CA ILE A 211 28.62 -6.84 -2.77
C ILE A 211 30.09 -6.55 -2.40
N LEU A 212 30.39 -6.47 -1.09
CA LEU A 212 31.73 -6.16 -0.59
C LEU A 212 32.63 -7.40 -0.50
N ILE A 213 32.05 -8.58 -0.29
CA ILE A 213 32.79 -9.82 0.02
C ILE A 213 32.94 -10.72 -1.21
N GLU A 214 31.95 -10.79 -2.10
CA GLU A 214 32.02 -11.66 -3.27
C GLU A 214 32.74 -10.95 -4.45
N PRO A 215 33.83 -11.53 -5.00
CA PRO A 215 34.43 -11.03 -6.23
C PRO A 215 33.39 -11.07 -7.35
N ARG A 216 33.25 -9.99 -8.12
CA ARG A 216 32.44 -10.00 -9.35
C ARG A 216 32.93 -11.13 -10.25
N SER A 217 32.16 -12.22 -10.35
CA SER A 217 32.37 -13.21 -11.39
C SER A 217 32.22 -12.50 -12.75
N PRO A 218 33.15 -12.72 -13.70
CA PRO A 218 33.02 -12.17 -15.04
C PRO A 218 31.68 -12.60 -15.63
N ALA A 219 31.03 -11.66 -16.31
CA ALA A 219 29.76 -11.90 -16.99
C ALA A 219 29.82 -13.22 -17.76
N PRO A 220 28.75 -14.05 -17.74
CA PRO A 220 28.72 -15.25 -18.57
C PRO A 220 28.97 -14.80 -20.01
N LEU A 221 30.05 -15.29 -20.61
CA LEU A 221 30.29 -15.10 -22.04
C LEU A 221 28.99 -15.48 -22.75
N LEU A 222 28.42 -14.56 -23.53
CA LEU A 222 27.31 -14.82 -24.42
C LEU A 222 27.59 -16.16 -25.10
N LYS A 223 26.80 -17.19 -24.76
CA LYS A 223 26.90 -18.48 -25.45
C LYS A 223 26.75 -18.17 -26.93
N SER A 224 27.71 -18.63 -27.72
CA SER A 224 27.71 -18.44 -29.17
C SER A 224 26.33 -18.83 -29.74
N PRO A 225 25.88 -18.18 -30.84
CA PRO A 225 24.58 -18.47 -31.42
C PRO A 225 24.45 -19.97 -31.65
N ARG A 226 23.43 -20.60 -31.05
CA ARG A 226 23.11 -22.00 -31.35
C ARG A 226 22.84 -22.09 -32.85
N THR A 227 23.57 -23.00 -33.50
CA THR A 227 23.30 -23.43 -34.88
C THR A 227 21.80 -23.69 -35.04
N PRO A 228 21.13 -23.14 -36.08
CA PRO A 228 19.70 -23.30 -36.21
C PRO A 228 19.36 -24.78 -36.36
N ALA A 229 18.49 -25.28 -35.47
CA ALA A 229 17.99 -26.63 -35.51
C ALA A 229 17.24 -26.85 -36.84
N ARG A 230 17.60 -27.93 -37.54
CA ARG A 230 16.93 -28.40 -38.75
C ARG A 230 15.44 -28.59 -38.45
N LEU A 231 14.58 -27.86 -39.16
CA LEU A 231 13.12 -27.97 -39.09
C LEU A 231 12.70 -29.42 -39.40
N VAL A 232 12.22 -30.13 -38.40
CA VAL A 232 11.45 -31.37 -38.58
C VAL A 232 9.98 -30.96 -38.70
N PRO A 233 9.21 -31.43 -39.69
CA PRO A 233 7.80 -31.09 -39.81
C PRO A 233 7.01 -31.65 -38.63
N SER A 234 6.18 -30.80 -38.01
CA SER A 234 5.27 -31.21 -36.93
C SER A 234 4.11 -32.05 -37.46
N PRO A 235 3.65 -33.07 -36.71
CA PRO A 235 2.50 -33.89 -37.08
C PRO A 235 1.17 -33.11 -36.95
N PRO A 236 0.08 -33.60 -37.56
CA PRO A 236 -1.19 -32.87 -37.64
C PRO A 236 -1.82 -32.65 -36.26
N ILE A 237 -2.35 -31.44 -36.06
CA ILE A 237 -3.02 -31.01 -34.82
C ILE A 237 -4.39 -31.70 -34.72
N THR A 238 -4.55 -32.60 -33.76
CA THR A 238 -5.87 -33.02 -33.27
C THR A 238 -6.33 -32.05 -32.18
N LEU A 239 -7.46 -31.39 -32.43
CA LEU A 239 -8.10 -30.48 -31.48
C LEU A 239 -8.68 -31.27 -30.30
N VAL A 240 -8.16 -31.05 -29.10
CA VAL A 240 -8.81 -31.45 -27.83
C VAL A 240 -9.22 -30.17 -27.08
N PRO A 241 -10.46 -30.06 -26.56
CA PRO A 241 -10.96 -28.81 -26.01
C PRO A 241 -10.49 -28.56 -24.57
N ASN A 242 -10.13 -27.29 -24.32
CA ASN A 242 -10.23 -26.55 -23.06
C ASN A 242 -9.98 -27.30 -21.75
N SER A 243 -8.79 -27.14 -21.18
CA SER A 243 -8.66 -27.01 -19.73
C SER A 243 -7.71 -25.87 -19.39
N VAL A 244 -8.29 -24.87 -18.72
CA VAL A 244 -7.59 -23.76 -18.08
C VAL A 244 -6.59 -24.35 -17.09
N LYS A 245 -5.30 -24.25 -17.39
CA LYS A 245 -4.24 -24.39 -16.38
C LYS A 245 -3.48 -23.09 -16.29
N ALA A 246 -3.74 -22.43 -15.18
CA ALA A 246 -3.13 -21.21 -14.71
C ALA A 246 -1.60 -21.30 -14.76
N PHE A 247 -1.03 -20.16 -15.11
CA PHE A 247 0.38 -19.80 -15.09
C PHE A 247 0.94 -20.03 -13.67
N GLN A 248 1.48 -21.22 -13.40
CA GLN A 248 2.34 -21.45 -12.24
C GLN A 248 3.71 -20.88 -12.56
N ILE A 249 3.98 -19.68 -12.04
CA ILE A 249 5.34 -19.14 -11.97
C ILE A 249 6.07 -19.94 -10.89
N ASP A 250 7.07 -20.66 -11.38
CA ASP A 250 8.02 -21.48 -10.64
C ASP A 250 8.67 -20.66 -9.52
N ARG A 251 8.34 -21.00 -8.26
CA ARG A 251 9.06 -20.51 -7.08
C ARG A 251 10.40 -21.22 -7.03
N LYS A 252 11.45 -20.53 -7.46
CA LYS A 252 12.83 -20.90 -7.12
C LYS A 252 13.67 -19.65 -6.87
N ILE A 253 14.20 -19.63 -5.63
CA ILE A 253 15.54 -19.16 -5.22
C ILE A 253 15.62 -17.83 -4.43
N SER A 254 15.94 -18.04 -3.13
CA SER A 254 16.81 -17.32 -2.17
C SER A 254 16.57 -15.85 -1.81
#